data_AF-A0A920EGB9-F1
#
_entry.id   AF-A0A920EGB9-F1
#
_cell.length_a   1.000
_cell.length_b   1.000
_cell.length_c   1.000
_cell.angle_alpha   90.00
_cell.angle_beta   90.00
_cell.angle_gamma   90.00
#
_symmetry.space_group_name_H-M   'P 1'
#
loop_
_entity.id
_entity.type
_entity.pdbx_description
1 polymer ?
#
loop_
_entity_poly.entity_id
_entity_poly.type
_entity_poly.pdbx_seq_one_letter_code
_entity_poly.pdbx_strand_id
1 'polypeptide(L)' 'MIVGKEKLLNKQSWPRESVQLRNIYIHPLNVLQVELLKREREKADDKYEQAIMVTIAGIAAGLQNTG' A
#
# COMPACT_ATOMS: atom_id res chain seq x y z
N MET A 1 -28.23 -3.75 7.67
CA MET A 1 -27.13 -4.15 6.76
C MET A 1 -26.90 -2.99 5.81
N ILE A 2 -25.97 -2.08 6.14
CA ILE A 2 -25.86 -0.78 5.46
C ILE A 2 -24.88 -0.93 4.29
N VAL A 3 -25.41 -0.75 3.08
CA VAL A 3 -24.80 -0.86 1.75
C VAL A 3 -24.53 -2.29 1.23
N GLY A 4 -25.60 -2.93 0.75
CA GLY A 4 -25.52 -4.02 -0.24
C GLY A 4 -25.17 -3.48 -1.62
N LYS A 5 -23.90 -3.12 -1.85
CA LYS A 5 -23.36 -2.87 -3.19
C LYS A 5 -22.12 -3.73 -3.39
N GLU A 6 -22.19 -4.66 -4.34
CA GLU A 6 -21.12 -5.62 -4.65
C GLU A 6 -19.80 -4.99 -5.11
N LYS A 7 -19.73 -3.67 -5.32
CA LYS A 7 -18.51 -2.91 -5.61
C LYS A 7 -18.53 -1.53 -4.96
N LEU A 8 -17.49 -1.24 -4.17
CA LEU A 8 -17.22 0.10 -3.60
C LEU A 8 -17.09 1.14 -4.73
N LEU A 9 -17.58 2.37 -4.50
CA LEU A 9 -17.47 3.55 -5.40
C LEU A 9 -18.30 3.58 -6.71
N ASN A 10 -19.40 2.84 -6.83
CA ASN A 10 -20.24 2.81 -8.06
C ASN A 10 -20.91 4.16 -8.49
N LYS A 11 -20.76 5.26 -7.75
CA LYS A 11 -21.40 6.55 -8.08
C LYS A 11 -20.43 7.65 -8.55
N GLN A 12 -19.12 7.39 -8.59
CA GLN A 12 -18.13 8.37 -9.04
C GLN A 12 -16.99 7.63 -9.76
N SER A 13 -16.92 7.74 -11.09
CA SER A 13 -15.93 7.03 -11.93
C SER A 13 -14.50 7.49 -11.66
N TRP A 14 -14.28 8.80 -11.49
CA TRP A 14 -12.94 9.38 -11.36
C TRP A 14 -12.19 9.03 -10.05
N PRO A 15 -12.80 9.08 -8.85
CA PRO A 15 -12.14 8.62 -7.61
C PRO A 15 -11.84 7.12 -7.60
N ARG A 16 -12.61 6.33 -8.36
CA ARG A 16 -12.42 4.88 -8.46
C ARG A 16 -11.19 4.52 -9.29
N GLU A 17 -11.00 5.21 -10.40
CA GLU A 17 -9.83 5.03 -11.28
C GLU A 17 -8.55 5.49 -10.60
N SER A 18 -8.56 6.63 -9.89
CA SER A 18 -7.38 7.11 -9.16
C SER A 18 -6.99 6.16 -8.02
N VAL A 19 -7.95 5.60 -7.27
CA VAL A 19 -7.68 4.58 -6.25
C VAL A 19 -7.16 3.28 -6.88
N GLN A 20 -7.74 2.82 -7.99
CA GLN A 20 -7.27 1.61 -8.69
C GLN A 20 -5.84 1.77 -9.18
N LEU A 21 -5.49 2.91 -9.79
CA LEU A 21 -4.13 3.18 -10.25
C LEU A 21 -3.14 3.21 -9.08
N ARG A 22 -3.50 3.83 -7.94
CA ARG A 22 -2.64 3.83 -6.74
C ARG A 22 -2.44 2.42 -6.18
N ASN A 23 -3.48 1.59 -6.18
CA ASN A 23 -3.37 0.21 -5.72
C ASN A 23 -2.40 -0.64 -6.55
N ILE A 24 -2.27 -0.38 -7.86
CA ILE A 24 -1.31 -1.07 -8.73
C ILE A 24 0.14 -0.83 -8.27
N TYR A 25 0.46 0.39 -7.80
CA TYR A 25 1.81 0.74 -7.34
C TYR A 25 2.07 0.42 -5.87
N ILE A 26 1.03 0.41 -5.03
CA ILE A 26 1.14 0.05 -3.60
C ILE A 26 1.36 -1.46 -3.42
N HIS A 27 0.71 -2.29 -4.24
CA HIS A 27 0.80 -3.74 -4.11
C HIS A 27 2.24 -4.30 -4.17
N PRO A 28 3.09 -3.93 -5.15
CA PRO A 28 4.47 -4.40 -5.16
C PRO A 28 5.29 -3.88 -3.96
N LEU A 29 5.02 -2.66 -3.48
CA LEU A 29 5.68 -2.13 -2.29
C LEU A 29 5.31 -2.91 -1.03
N ASN A 30 4.05 -3.35 -0.90
CA ASN A 30 3.61 -4.20 0.22
C ASN A 30 4.31 -5.56 0.20
N VAL A 31 4.39 -6.21 -0.95
CA VAL A 31 5.08 -7.50 -1.09
C VAL A 31 6.56 -7.36 -0.75
N LEU A 32 7.21 -6.30 -1.25
CA LEU A 32 8.60 -5.99 -0.92
C LEU A 32 8.80 -5.73 0.57
N GLN A 33 7.92 -4.93 1.20
CA GLN A 33 8.00 -4.62 2.62
C GLN A 33 7.88 -5.88 3.49
N VAL A 34 6.99 -6.82 3.14
CA VAL A 34 6.86 -8.10 3.88
C VAL A 34 8.16 -8.89 3.85
N GLU A 35 8.80 -9.00 2.69
CA GLU A 35 10.06 -9.73 2.55
C GLU A 35 11.21 -9.02 3.28
N LEU A 36 11.29 -7.70 3.21
CA LEU A 36 12.29 -6.92 3.94
C LEU A 36 12.13 -7.07 5.45
N LEU A 37 10.89 -6.99 5.97
CA LEU A 37 10.59 -7.22 7.38
C LEU A 37 10.95 -8.63 7.83
N LYS A 38 10.80 -9.64 6.96
CA LYS A 38 11.23 -11.00 7.25
C LYS A 38 12.75 -11.08 7.38
N ARG A 39 13.50 -10.55 6.40
CA ARG A 39 14.96 -10.56 6.41
C ARG A 39 15.55 -9.80 7.57
N GLU A 40 14.99 -8.64 7.90
CA GLU A 40 15.43 -7.81 9.02
C GLU A 40 15.27 -8.54 10.37
N ARG A 41 14.18 -9.30 10.54
CA ARG A 41 13.98 -10.14 11.74
C ARG A 41 14.92 -11.33 11.81
N GLU A 42 15.31 -11.90 10.67
CA GLU A 42 16.28 -13.01 10.61
C GLU A 42 17.71 -12.51 10.85
N LYS A 43 18.05 -11.34 10.33
CA LYS A 43 19.33 -10.68 10.52
C LYS A 43 19.18 -9.18 10.29
N ALA A 44 19.35 -8.42 11.36
CA ALA A 44 19.35 -6.97 11.30
C ALA A 44 20.48 -6.47 10.38
N ASP A 45 20.12 -5.60 9.44
CA ASP A 45 21.04 -4.93 8.52
C ASP A 45 20.47 -3.54 8.19
N ASP A 46 21.27 -2.49 8.38
CA ASP A 46 20.89 -1.10 8.10
C ASP A 46 20.30 -0.91 6.69
N LYS A 47 20.71 -1.74 5.71
CA LYS A 47 20.16 -1.71 4.35
C LYS A 47 18.69 -2.13 4.30
N TYR A 48 18.29 -3.13 5.09
CA TYR A 48 16.91 -3.57 5.15
C TYR A 48 16.06 -2.55 5.90
N GLU A 49 16.57 -1.98 6.99
CA GLU A 49 15.91 -0.88 7.70
C GLU A 49 15.63 0.30 6.76
N GLN A 50 16.64 0.76 6.01
CA GLN A 50 16.48 1.83 5.02
C GLN A 50 15.46 1.47 3.94
N ALA A 51 15.52 0.24 3.40
CA ALA A 51 14.57 -0.22 2.40
C ALA A 51 13.13 -0.29 2.93
N ILE A 52 12.94 -0.72 4.20
CA ILE A 52 11.64 -0.71 4.87
C ILE A 52 11.11 0.72 4.95
N MET A 53 11.94 1.69 5.36
CA MET A 53 11.55 3.10 5.42
C MET A 53 11.13 3.65 4.04
N VAL A 54 11.82 3.26 2.96
CA VAL A 54 11.42 3.62 1.59
C VAL A 54 10.05 3.04 1.24
N THR A 55 9.78 1.77 1.58
CA THR A 55 8.45 1.17 1.33
C THR A 55 7.34 1.84 2.13
N ILE A 56 7.59 2.19 3.40
CA ILE A 56 6.64 2.94 4.24
C ILE A 56 6.29 4.29 3.61
N ALA A 57 7.31 5.06 3.21
CA ALA A 57 7.10 6.36 2.57
C ALA A 57 6.31 6.24 1.25
N GLY A 58 6.64 5.23 0.43
CA GLY A 58 5.94 4.98 -0.84
C GLY A 58 4.48 4.57 -0.66
N ILE A 59 4.17 3.70 0.31
CA ILE A 59 2.80 3.29 0.62
C ILE A 59 2.00 4.47 1.17
N ALA A 60 2.56 5.25 2.11
CA ALA A 60 1.91 6.43 2.67
C ALA A 60 1.58 7.47 1.59
N ALA A 61 2.53 7.75 0.67
CA ALA A 61 2.31 8.64 -0.46
C ALA A 61 1.22 8.13 -1.42
N GLY A 62 1.12 6.81 -1.60
CA GLY A 62 0.10 6.18 -2.43
C GLY A 62 -1.30 6.16 -1.81
N LEU A 63 -1.40 5.99 -0.48
CA LEU A 63 -2.69 5.93 0.21
C LEU A 63 -3.33 7.32 0.38
N GLN A 64 -2.51 8.37 0.48
CA GLN A 64 -2.96 9.75 0.70
C GLN A 64 -3.94 9.83 1.90
N ASN A 65 -5.05 10.57 1.79
CA ASN A 65 -5.96 10.81 2.91
C ASN A 65 -6.79 9.54 3.21
N THR A 66 -6.45 8.84 4.29
CA THR A 66 -7.21 7.69 4.82
C THR A 66 -7.95 8.00 6.12
N GLY A 67 -8.11 9.29 6.45
CA GLY A 67 -8.76 9.79 7.68
C GLY A 67 -10.27 9.95 7.56
#